data_AF-A0A086QDH2-F1
#
_entry.id   AF-A0A086QDH2-F1
#
_cell.length_a   1.000
_cell.length_b   1.000
_cell.length_c   1.000
_cell.angle_alpha   90.00
_cell.angle_beta   90.00
_cell.angle_gamma   90.00
#
_symmetry.space_group_name_H-M   'P 1'
#
loop_
_entity.id
_entity.type
_entity.pdbx_description
1 polymer ?
#
loop_
_entity_poly.entity_id
_entity_poly.type
_entity_poly.pdbx_seq_one_letter_code
_entity_poly.pdbx_strand_id
1 'polypeptide(L)'
;MGAVSSCCAVEESEERQVMQQENAGKTKGEKSRYERKKGDKSGKRSPSHRASHAASAPQVTAADIEDLHRRLLAGMAVLVLLQDGTRLQCILHYNEADSSLSISCEDKVRVIPLSDIKALLHTRDQLQRVETKANLVDDESCVALHLLESGNCIPLRFDGVKDKTCFVDLLKKLKA
;
A
#
# COMPACT_ATOMS: atom_id res chain seq x y z
N MET A 1 12.15 -15.77 -61.08
CA MET A 1 11.02 -14.81 -60.99
C MET A 1 10.59 -14.78 -59.53
N GLY A 2 10.68 -13.72 -58.75
CA GLY A 2 11.08 -12.34 -58.99
C GLY A 2 11.91 -11.79 -57.82
N ALA A 3 12.58 -10.67 -58.11
CA ALA A 3 13.35 -9.86 -57.18
C ALA A 3 12.44 -8.90 -56.39
N VAL A 4 12.94 -8.42 -55.24
CA VAL A 4 12.94 -7.04 -54.67
C VAL A 4 13.39 -7.18 -53.21
N SER A 5 14.57 -6.74 -52.75
CA SER A 5 15.15 -5.38 -52.66
C SER A 5 14.21 -4.34 -52.07
N SER A 6 14.51 -3.83 -50.87
CA SER A 6 14.75 -2.38 -50.70
C SER A 6 15.15 -2.04 -49.26
N CYS A 7 16.24 -1.28 -49.17
CA CYS A 7 16.69 -0.52 -48.00
C CYS A 7 15.91 0.81 -47.84
N CYS A 8 16.29 1.56 -46.79
CA CYS A 8 16.06 3.00 -46.54
C CYS A 8 14.71 3.34 -45.86
N ALA A 9 14.60 4.34 -44.96
CA ALA A 9 15.36 5.56 -44.84
C ALA A 9 15.38 6.15 -43.40
N VAL A 10 16.45 6.88 -43.13
CA VAL A 10 16.63 7.94 -42.11
C VAL A 10 15.98 9.24 -42.60
N GLU A 11 15.97 10.25 -41.72
CA GLU A 11 15.63 11.69 -41.90
C GLU A 11 14.22 12.07 -41.41
N GLU A 12 13.96 13.21 -40.76
CA GLU A 12 14.73 14.27 -40.09
C GLU A 12 13.64 15.14 -39.39
N SER A 13 14.05 16.24 -38.76
CA SER A 13 13.22 17.36 -38.29
C SER A 13 12.64 17.27 -36.89
N GLU A 14 12.69 18.29 -36.05
CA GLU A 14 13.52 19.50 -35.95
C GLU A 14 13.10 20.14 -34.61
N GLU A 15 14.05 20.80 -33.97
CA GLU A 15 13.90 22.02 -33.18
C GLU A 15 12.55 22.37 -32.51
N ARG A 16 12.61 22.51 -31.18
CA ARG A 16 12.15 23.74 -30.50
C ARG A 16 12.87 23.93 -29.17
N GLN A 17 13.86 24.82 -29.19
CA GLN A 17 14.30 25.59 -28.02
C GLN A 17 13.23 26.61 -27.65
N VAL A 18 12.95 26.82 -26.36
CA VAL A 18 12.74 28.17 -25.82
C VAL A 18 13.33 28.25 -24.41
N MET A 19 14.24 29.21 -24.26
CA MET A 19 14.96 29.63 -23.07
C MET A 19 14.22 30.83 -22.42
N GLN A 20 14.53 31.10 -21.14
CA GLN A 20 14.26 32.33 -20.37
C GLN A 20 12.82 32.52 -19.85
N GLN A 21 12.57 33.01 -18.64
CA GLN A 21 13.20 34.20 -18.05
C GLN A 21 13.05 34.24 -16.52
N GLU A 22 14.13 34.60 -15.83
CA GLU A 22 14.14 35.12 -14.47
C GLU A 22 13.38 36.45 -14.41
N ASN A 23 12.72 36.75 -13.28
CA ASN A 23 12.51 38.14 -12.91
C ASN A 23 12.55 38.33 -11.39
N ALA A 24 13.56 39.08 -10.96
CA ALA A 24 13.70 39.66 -9.64
C ALA A 24 12.93 40.99 -9.59
N GLY A 25 12.17 41.21 -8.51
CA GLY A 25 11.50 42.48 -8.24
C GLY A 25 11.46 42.78 -6.74
N LYS A 26 12.35 43.66 -6.28
CA LYS A 26 12.42 44.25 -4.93
C LYS A 26 11.43 45.42 -4.79
N THR A 27 10.76 45.53 -3.64
CA THR A 27 10.33 46.79 -2.98
C THR A 27 9.93 46.44 -1.53
N LYS A 28 10.73 46.72 -0.48
CA LYS A 28 10.86 47.95 0.34
C LYS A 28 9.55 48.54 0.90
N GLY A 29 9.50 48.64 2.24
CA GLY A 29 8.52 49.37 3.06
C GLY A 29 8.43 48.71 4.46
N GLU A 30 9.34 48.97 5.40
CA GLU A 30 9.48 50.11 6.31
C GLU A 30 8.54 50.10 7.56
N LYS A 31 9.18 49.85 8.72
CA LYS A 31 8.98 50.29 10.13
C LYS A 31 7.59 50.36 10.80
N SER A 32 7.57 49.83 12.05
CA SER A 32 7.12 50.45 13.32
C SER A 32 6.59 49.33 14.25
N ARG A 33 7.27 48.81 15.29
CA ARG A 33 7.69 49.35 16.61
C ARG A 33 6.68 50.25 17.34
N TYR A 34 5.83 49.67 18.19
CA TYR A 34 5.59 50.21 19.54
C TYR A 34 5.16 49.15 20.56
N GLU A 35 5.46 49.47 21.81
CA GLU A 35 5.54 48.63 23.01
C GLU A 35 4.22 48.19 23.67
N ARG A 36 4.34 47.06 24.41
CA ARG A 36 3.83 46.74 25.77
C ARG A 36 2.39 47.10 26.14
N LYS A 37 1.67 46.07 26.61
CA LYS A 37 0.98 46.14 27.91
C LYS A 37 0.90 44.78 28.61
N LYS A 38 1.47 44.72 29.82
CA LYS A 38 1.26 43.69 30.84
C LYS A 38 -0.22 43.61 31.19
N GLY A 39 -0.74 42.39 31.28
CA GLY A 39 -2.06 42.09 31.84
C GLY A 39 -1.97 40.80 32.64
N ASP A 40 -1.82 40.95 33.94
CA ASP A 40 -1.80 39.91 34.97
C ASP A 40 -3.22 39.36 35.15
N LYS A 41 -3.48 38.07 34.91
CA LYS A 41 -4.64 37.33 35.47
C LYS A 41 -4.28 35.87 35.69
N SER A 42 -4.00 35.60 36.96
CA SER A 42 -4.12 34.33 37.67
C SER A 42 -5.41 33.58 37.32
N GLY A 43 -5.26 32.42 36.68
CA GLY A 43 -6.33 31.46 36.42
C GLY A 43 -5.82 30.06 36.72
N LYS A 44 -6.26 29.51 37.85
CA LYS A 44 -5.98 28.16 38.34
C LYS A 44 -6.32 27.13 37.25
N ARG A 45 -5.32 26.51 36.63
CA ARG A 45 -5.49 25.34 35.76
C ARG A 45 -5.21 24.09 36.59
N SER A 46 -6.28 23.42 37.00
CA SER A 46 -6.23 22.07 37.55
C SER A 46 -5.56 21.12 36.56
N PRO A 47 -4.68 20.19 37.00
CA PRO A 47 -4.17 19.16 36.13
C PRO A 47 -5.30 18.17 35.85
N SER A 48 -5.97 18.34 34.71
CA SER A 48 -6.77 17.27 34.12
C SER A 48 -5.80 16.18 33.69
N HIS A 49 -5.59 15.20 34.58
CA HIS A 49 -5.08 13.88 34.22
C HIS A 49 -6.08 13.25 33.24
N ARG A 50 -5.99 13.63 31.96
CA ARG A 50 -6.58 12.85 30.88
C ARG A 50 -5.64 11.67 30.72
N ALA A 51 -5.96 10.58 31.42
CA ALA A 51 -5.39 9.28 31.15
C ALA A 51 -5.60 9.01 29.67
N SER A 52 -4.53 9.17 28.90
CA SER A 52 -4.41 8.57 27.59
C SER A 52 -4.42 7.07 27.82
N HIS A 53 -5.61 6.48 27.80
CA HIS A 53 -5.73 5.07 27.44
C HIS A 53 -5.18 4.96 26.02
N ALA A 54 -3.87 4.80 25.93
CA ALA A 54 -3.24 4.26 24.74
C ALA A 54 -3.91 2.90 24.56
N ALA A 55 -4.87 2.83 23.64
CA ALA A 55 -5.47 1.57 23.24
C ALA A 55 -4.30 0.71 22.76
N SER A 56 -3.91 -0.26 23.58
CA SER A 56 -2.90 -1.25 23.21
C SER A 56 -3.38 -1.88 21.92
N ALA A 57 -2.54 -1.82 20.87
CA ALA A 57 -2.86 -2.44 19.59
C ALA A 57 -3.32 -3.88 19.83
N PRO A 58 -4.43 -4.33 19.22
CA PRO A 58 -4.95 -5.66 19.44
C PRO A 58 -3.88 -6.70 19.10
N GLN A 59 -3.42 -7.43 20.11
CA GLN A 59 -2.44 -8.49 19.94
C GLN A 59 -3.16 -9.74 19.44
N VAL A 60 -2.73 -10.27 18.30
CA VAL A 60 -3.22 -11.57 17.79
C VAL A 60 -2.59 -12.71 18.57
N THR A 61 -3.38 -13.74 18.88
CA THR A 61 -2.92 -14.91 19.61
C THR A 61 -2.52 -16.04 18.66
N ALA A 62 -1.80 -17.05 19.17
CA ALA A 62 -1.50 -18.25 18.39
C ALA A 62 -2.78 -18.97 17.92
N ALA A 63 -3.83 -19.00 18.75
CA ALA A 63 -5.11 -19.60 18.39
C ALA A 63 -5.78 -18.86 17.22
N ASP A 64 -5.63 -17.53 17.15
CA ASP A 64 -6.16 -16.73 16.04
C ASP A 64 -5.43 -17.03 14.73
N ILE A 65 -4.11 -17.21 14.80
CA ILE A 65 -3.29 -17.58 13.64
C ILE A 65 -3.65 -18.98 13.14
N GLU A 66 -3.82 -19.95 14.04
CA GLU A 66 -4.24 -21.31 13.68
C GLU A 66 -5.66 -21.35 13.12
N ASP A 67 -6.56 -20.51 13.63
CA ASP A 67 -7.90 -20.38 13.06
C ASP A 67 -7.88 -19.82 11.64
N LEU A 68 -7.11 -18.75 11.41
CA LEU A 68 -6.91 -18.23 10.07
C LEU A 68 -6.27 -19.28 9.16
N HIS A 69 -5.29 -20.05 9.65
CA HIS A 69 -4.64 -21.09 8.87
C HIS A 69 -5.64 -22.15 8.41
N ARG A 70 -6.50 -22.65 9.30
CA ARG A 70 -7.57 -23.59 8.93
C ARG A 70 -8.53 -23.01 7.89
N ARG A 71 -8.94 -21.74 8.04
CA ARG A 71 -9.81 -21.07 7.06
C ARG A 71 -9.12 -20.89 5.71
N LEU A 72 -7.82 -20.61 5.72
CA LEU A 72 -7.01 -20.46 4.51
C LEU A 72 -6.84 -21.81 3.78
N LEU A 73 -6.69 -22.93 4.50
CA LEU A 73 -6.70 -24.28 3.94
C LEU A 73 -8.09 -24.69 3.39
N ALA A 74 -9.17 -24.17 3.96
CA ALA A 74 -10.53 -24.41 3.46
C ALA A 74 -10.92 -23.50 2.27
N GLY A 75 -10.15 -22.44 2.03
CA GLY A 75 -10.51 -21.35 1.14
C GLY A 75 -11.37 -20.31 1.86
N MET A 76 -10.87 -19.07 1.94
CA MET A 76 -11.54 -17.98 2.63
C MET A 76 -11.82 -16.81 1.68
N ALA A 77 -12.91 -16.09 1.93
CA ALA A 77 -13.27 -14.92 1.17
C ALA A 77 -12.30 -13.75 1.45
N VAL A 78 -11.88 -13.07 0.39
CA VAL A 78 -11.10 -11.83 0.43
C VAL A 78 -11.55 -10.92 -0.71
N LEU A 79 -11.15 -9.65 -0.66
CA LEU A 79 -11.24 -8.75 -1.80
C LEU A 79 -9.87 -8.53 -2.42
N VAL A 80 -9.76 -8.69 -3.74
CA VAL A 80 -8.61 -8.20 -4.51
C VAL A 80 -8.90 -6.78 -4.98
N LEU A 81 -7.96 -5.87 -4.73
CA LEU A 81 -8.09 -4.46 -5.14
C LEU A 81 -7.23 -4.22 -6.39
N LEU A 82 -7.88 -3.96 -7.51
CA LEU A 82 -7.23 -3.71 -8.79
C LEU A 82 -6.64 -2.30 -8.87
N GLN A 83 -5.76 -2.08 -9.84
CA GLN A 83 -5.08 -0.80 -10.06
C GLN A 83 -6.06 0.34 -10.37
N ASP A 84 -7.17 0.06 -11.03
CA ASP A 84 -8.21 1.03 -11.37
C ASP A 84 -9.16 1.36 -10.20
N GLY A 85 -9.00 0.69 -9.05
CA GLY A 85 -9.85 0.85 -7.87
C GLY A 85 -10.98 -0.20 -7.76
N THR A 86 -11.16 -1.04 -8.78
CA THR A 86 -12.16 -2.11 -8.79
C THR A 86 -11.87 -3.13 -7.69
N ARG A 87 -12.94 -3.67 -7.08
CA ARG A 87 -12.86 -4.66 -6.00
C ARG A 87 -13.46 -5.97 -6.48
N LEU A 88 -12.64 -7.01 -6.55
CA LEU A 88 -13.09 -8.35 -6.92
C LEU A 88 -13.29 -9.19 -5.67
N GLN A 89 -14.43 -9.86 -5.57
CA GLN A 89 -14.65 -10.90 -4.57
C GLN A 89 -13.90 -12.16 -5.01
N CYS A 90 -13.04 -12.66 -4.14
CA CYS A 90 -12.18 -13.78 -4.47
C CYS A 90 -12.11 -14.76 -3.29
N ILE A 91 -11.76 -16.00 -3.61
CA ILE A 91 -11.39 -17.02 -2.62
C ILE A 91 -9.87 -17.14 -2.60
N LEU A 92 -9.30 -16.96 -1.41
CA LEU A 92 -7.88 -17.19 -1.14
C LEU A 92 -7.73 -18.55 -0.47
N HIS A 93 -6.90 -19.41 -1.04
CA HIS A 93 -6.66 -20.76 -0.53
C HIS A 93 -5.16 -21.06 -0.49
N TYR A 94 -4.68 -21.64 0.61
CA TYR A 94 -3.31 -22.14 0.74
C TYR A 94 -3.27 -23.63 0.47
N ASN A 95 -2.39 -24.05 -0.43
CA ASN A 95 -2.13 -25.45 -0.72
C ASN A 95 -0.79 -25.85 -0.10
N GLU A 96 -0.83 -26.74 0.89
CA GLU A 96 0.36 -27.25 1.58
C GLU A 96 1.21 -28.18 0.70
N ALA A 97 0.60 -28.87 -0.26
CA ALA A 97 1.30 -29.88 -1.06
C ALA A 97 2.32 -29.24 -2.03
N ASP A 98 2.03 -28.04 -2.52
CA ASP A 98 2.88 -27.30 -3.46
C ASP A 98 3.41 -25.99 -2.88
N SER A 99 3.14 -25.72 -1.59
CA SER A 99 3.50 -24.49 -0.89
C SER A 99 3.14 -23.25 -1.71
N SER A 100 1.86 -23.12 -2.08
CA SER A 100 1.37 -22.02 -2.92
C SER A 100 0.05 -21.41 -2.40
N LEU A 101 -0.15 -20.13 -2.71
CA LEU A 101 -1.44 -19.46 -2.57
C LEU A 101 -2.16 -19.47 -3.91
N SER A 102 -3.45 -19.79 -3.89
CA SER A 102 -4.35 -19.63 -5.02
C SER A 102 -5.35 -18.52 -4.74
N ILE A 103 -5.51 -17.62 -5.70
CA ILE A 103 -6.50 -16.53 -5.68
C ILE A 103 -7.47 -16.81 -6.82
N SER A 104 -8.70 -17.16 -6.46
CA SER A 104 -9.77 -17.45 -7.41
C SER A 104 -10.75 -16.28 -7.42
N CYS A 105 -10.78 -15.52 -8.50
CA CYS A 105 -11.71 -14.40 -8.70
C CYS A 105 -12.56 -14.71 -9.95
N GLU A 106 -13.88 -14.73 -9.79
CA GLU A 106 -14.79 -15.09 -10.90
C GLU A 106 -14.38 -16.44 -11.53
N ASP A 107 -14.10 -16.46 -12.83
CA ASP A 107 -13.71 -17.66 -13.57
C ASP A 107 -12.18 -17.84 -13.71
N LYS A 108 -11.39 -17.03 -12.99
CA LYS A 108 -9.92 -17.03 -13.09
C LYS A 108 -9.29 -17.45 -11.78
N VAL A 109 -8.36 -18.40 -11.89
CA VAL A 109 -7.52 -18.83 -10.76
C VAL A 109 -6.07 -18.44 -11.06
N ARG A 110 -5.47 -17.69 -10.13
CA ARG A 110 -4.03 -17.39 -10.15
C ARG A 110 -3.35 -18.13 -9.01
N VAL A 111 -2.37 -18.96 -9.35
CA VAL A 111 -1.51 -19.65 -8.38
C VAL A 111 -0.21 -18.85 -8.21
N ILE A 112 0.21 -18.67 -6.96
CA ILE A 112 1.37 -17.90 -6.54
C ILE A 112 2.18 -18.78 -5.59
N PRO A 113 3.28 -19.38 -6.05
CA PRO A 113 4.20 -20.11 -5.18
C PRO A 113 4.67 -19.22 -4.04
N LEU A 114 4.79 -19.75 -2.83
CA LEU A 114 5.30 -18.98 -1.70
C LEU A 114 6.71 -18.42 -1.97
N SER A 115 7.52 -19.12 -2.77
CA SER A 115 8.85 -18.67 -3.22
C SER A 115 8.81 -17.38 -4.06
N ASP A 116 7.74 -17.13 -4.80
CA ASP A 116 7.56 -15.90 -5.59
C ASP A 116 7.09 -14.71 -4.73
N ILE A 117 6.68 -14.93 -3.47
CA ILE A 117 6.32 -13.82 -2.57
C ILE A 117 7.60 -13.25 -1.96
N LYS A 118 8.09 -12.13 -2.50
CA LYS A 118 9.28 -11.42 -2.02
C LYS A 118 9.06 -10.77 -0.66
N ALA A 119 7.93 -10.09 -0.49
CA ALA A 119 7.61 -9.37 0.73
C ALA A 119 6.10 -9.20 0.91
N LEU A 120 5.68 -8.89 2.14
CA LEU A 120 4.34 -8.43 2.47
C LEU A 120 4.36 -6.93 2.77
N LEU A 121 3.60 -6.16 2.01
CA LEU A 121 3.39 -4.74 2.27
C LEU A 121 2.15 -4.58 3.13
N HIS A 122 2.29 -4.04 4.33
CA HIS A 122 1.22 -4.06 5.31
C HIS A 122 1.23 -2.88 6.29
N THR A 123 2.22 -2.01 6.20
CA THR A 123 2.22 -0.71 6.89
C THR A 123 1.76 0.37 5.93
N ARG A 124 1.28 1.49 6.48
CA ARG A 124 0.88 2.69 5.72
C ARG A 124 1.94 3.10 4.69
N ASP A 125 3.19 3.27 5.13
CA ASP A 125 4.30 3.74 4.27
C ASP A 125 4.69 2.74 3.17
N GLN A 126 4.45 1.44 3.39
CA GLN A 126 4.67 0.41 2.39
C GLN A 126 3.56 0.41 1.35
N LEU A 127 2.30 0.46 1.80
CA LEU A 127 1.12 0.43 0.93
C LEU A 127 0.99 1.71 0.08
N GLN A 128 1.47 2.85 0.58
CA GLN A 128 1.49 4.11 -0.18
C GLN A 128 2.35 4.04 -1.46
N ARG A 129 3.26 3.07 -1.56
CA ARG A 129 4.13 2.88 -2.74
C ARG A 129 3.45 2.11 -3.87
N VAL A 130 2.28 1.54 -3.62
CA VAL A 130 1.54 0.77 -4.62
C VAL A 130 0.76 1.73 -5.50
N GLU A 131 1.01 1.71 -6.81
CA GLU A 131 0.28 2.52 -7.79
C GLU A 131 -1.12 1.94 -8.01
N THR A 132 -2.13 2.56 -7.39
CA THR A 132 -3.54 2.17 -7.56
C THR A 132 -4.48 3.34 -7.25
N LYS A 133 -5.69 3.32 -7.82
CA LYS A 133 -6.80 4.20 -7.43
C LYS A 133 -7.56 3.69 -6.20
N ALA A 134 -7.31 2.46 -5.73
CA ALA A 134 -7.90 1.92 -4.51
C ALA A 134 -7.31 2.58 -3.26
N ASN A 135 -8.13 2.83 -2.23
CA ASN A 135 -7.61 3.30 -0.95
C ASN A 135 -7.05 2.11 -0.14
N LEU A 136 -5.74 1.89 -0.25
CA LEU A 136 -5.01 0.90 0.54
C LEU A 136 -4.48 1.46 1.86
N VAL A 137 -4.25 2.77 1.90
CA VAL A 137 -3.44 3.44 2.93
C VAL A 137 -4.24 3.72 4.20
N ASP A 138 -5.52 4.03 4.05
CA ASP A 138 -6.43 4.24 5.18
C ASP A 138 -7.20 2.96 5.56
N ASP A 139 -6.95 1.86 4.85
CA ASP A 139 -7.55 0.56 5.14
C ASP A 139 -6.60 -0.33 5.94
N GLU A 140 -6.85 -0.41 7.25
CA GLU A 140 -6.04 -1.21 8.18
C GLU A 140 -6.15 -2.73 7.95
N SER A 141 -7.10 -3.18 7.11
CA SER A 141 -7.35 -4.59 6.79
C SER A 141 -6.69 -5.03 5.48
N CYS A 142 -5.84 -4.20 4.87
CA CYS A 142 -5.15 -4.49 3.62
C CYS A 142 -3.73 -5.06 3.83
N VAL A 143 -3.35 -6.02 2.99
CA VAL A 143 -1.98 -6.50 2.80
C VAL A 143 -1.72 -6.60 1.29
N ALA A 144 -0.52 -6.31 0.82
CA ALA A 144 -0.16 -6.58 -0.58
C ALA A 144 0.96 -7.62 -0.69
N LEU A 145 0.75 -8.61 -1.55
CA LEU A 145 1.77 -9.59 -1.93
C LEU A 145 2.70 -8.93 -2.95
N HIS A 146 3.93 -8.63 -2.57
CA HIS A 146 4.94 -8.14 -3.51
C HIS A 146 5.63 -9.34 -4.15
N LEU A 147 5.42 -9.52 -5.46
CA LEU A 147 5.89 -10.66 -6.22
C LEU A 147 7.32 -10.45 -6.69
N LEU A 148 8.13 -11.51 -6.60
CA LEU A 148 9.56 -11.50 -6.89
C LEU A 148 9.81 -11.39 -8.39
N GLU A 149 9.16 -12.24 -9.19
CA GLU A 149 9.40 -12.34 -10.62
C GLU A 149 8.96 -11.08 -11.36
N SER A 150 7.74 -10.62 -11.08
CA SER A 150 7.16 -9.47 -11.80
C SER A 150 7.48 -8.10 -11.18
N GLY A 151 7.89 -8.06 -9.90
CA GLY A 151 8.00 -6.82 -9.13
C GLY A 151 6.66 -6.14 -8.82
N ASN A 152 5.54 -6.66 -9.34
CA ASN A 152 4.21 -6.12 -9.11
C ASN A 152 3.66 -6.54 -7.74
N CYS A 153 2.59 -5.86 -7.31
CA CYS A 153 1.90 -6.15 -6.07
C CYS A 153 0.47 -6.61 -6.31
N ILE A 154 -0.02 -7.54 -5.48
CA ILE A 154 -1.45 -7.92 -5.43
C ILE A 154 -2.00 -7.51 -4.07
N PRO A 155 -2.78 -6.42 -3.98
CA PRO A 155 -3.43 -6.02 -2.75
C PRO A 155 -4.64 -6.92 -2.44
N LEU A 156 -4.65 -7.45 -1.22
CA LEU A 156 -5.71 -8.25 -0.62
C LEU A 156 -6.28 -7.49 0.58
N ARG A 157 -7.59 -7.39 0.63
CA ARG A 157 -8.33 -6.84 1.76
C ARG A 157 -9.10 -7.97 2.45
N PHE A 158 -8.84 -8.12 3.74
CA PHE A 158 -9.52 -9.05 4.63
C PHE A 158 -10.73 -8.39 5.28
N ASP A 159 -11.57 -9.18 5.95
CA ASP A 159 -12.77 -8.69 6.66
C ASP A 159 -12.43 -7.75 7.83
N GLY A 160 -11.21 -7.85 8.38
CA GLY A 160 -10.76 -6.97 9.44
C GLY A 160 -9.27 -7.02 9.73
N VAL A 161 -8.83 -6.08 10.56
CA VAL A 161 -7.43 -5.89 10.98
C VAL A 161 -6.85 -7.13 11.65
N LYS A 162 -7.68 -7.88 12.40
CA LYS A 162 -7.28 -9.12 13.07
C LYS A 162 -6.81 -10.17 12.06
N ASP A 163 -7.62 -10.46 11.05
CA ASP A 163 -7.30 -11.46 10.02
C ASP A 163 -6.09 -11.03 9.20
N LYS A 164 -6.02 -9.75 8.80
CA LYS A 164 -4.85 -9.19 8.14
C LYS A 164 -3.58 -9.38 8.96
N THR A 165 -3.63 -9.15 10.28
CA THR A 165 -2.48 -9.29 11.18
C THR A 165 -2.08 -10.76 11.33
N CYS A 166 -3.07 -11.64 11.53
CA CYS A 166 -2.84 -13.08 11.56
C CYS A 166 -2.22 -13.59 10.25
N PHE A 167 -2.65 -13.07 9.10
CA PHE A 167 -2.14 -13.48 7.79
C PHE A 167 -0.67 -13.10 7.60
N VAL A 168 -0.29 -11.89 8.02
CA VAL A 168 1.11 -11.46 7.97
C VAL A 168 2.01 -12.37 8.79
N ASP A 169 1.59 -12.73 10.01
CA ASP A 169 2.37 -13.61 10.88
C ASP A 169 2.39 -15.06 10.40
N LEU A 170 1.25 -15.56 9.92
CA LEU A 170 1.15 -16.90 9.32
C LEU A 170 2.07 -17.05 8.12
N LEU A 171 2.03 -16.11 7.16
CA LEU A 171 2.82 -16.25 5.93
C LEU A 171 4.33 -16.14 6.21
N LYS A 172 4.73 -15.37 7.23
CA LYS A 172 6.13 -15.35 7.70
C LYS A 172 6.55 -16.71 8.24
N LYS A 173 5.67 -17.42 8.96
CA LYS A 173 5.94 -18.78 9.46
C LYS A 173 6.01 -19.81 8.33
N LEU A 174 5.11 -19.73 7.35
CA LEU A 174 5.07 -20.66 6.21
C LEU A 174 6.26 -20.49 5.26
N LYS A 175 6.89 -19.30 5.23
CA LYS A 175 8.07 -19.00 4.41
C LYS A 175 9.41 -19.15 5.15
N ALA A 176 9.39 -19.43 6.45
CA ALA A 176 10.59 -19.62 7.26
C ALA A 176 11.23 -20.98 7.00
#